data_AF-A0AA97D9S1-F1
#
_entry.id   AF-A0AA97D9S1-F1
#
_cell.length_a   1.000
_cell.length_b   1.000
_cell.length_c   1.000
_cell.angle_alpha   90.00
_cell.angle_beta   90.00
_cell.angle_gamma   90.00
#
_symmetry.space_group_name_H-M   'P 1'
#
loop_
_entity.id
_entity.type
_entity.pdbx_description
1 polymer ?
#
loop_
_entity_poly.entity_id
_entity_poly.type
_entity_poly.pdbx_seq_one_letter_code
_entity_poly.pdbx_strand_id
1 'polypeptide(L)'
;MSCKRYVEMVVKYTAAGKIEPLAVHWGPGQLFEIDRILDVRPAASLKAGGAGIRYTCRIQGHEKYLWLEENRWFVEAKQDIL
;
A
#
# COMPACT_ATOMS: atom_id res chain seq x y z
N MET A 1 -7.72 1.89 -17.61
CA MET A 1 -8.09 0.93 -16.54
C MET A 1 -7.13 1.12 -15.36
N SER A 2 -7.44 0.61 -14.17
CA SER A 2 -6.47 0.59 -13.05
C SER A 2 -5.78 -0.76 -13.01
N CYS A 3 -4.51 -0.79 -12.62
CA CYS A 3 -3.74 -2.01 -12.45
C CYS A 3 -3.07 -2.04 -11.07
N LYS A 4 -2.67 -3.24 -10.66
CA LYS A 4 -1.82 -3.40 -9.48
C LYS A 4 -0.42 -2.92 -9.83
N ARG A 5 0.06 -1.93 -9.09
CA ARG A 5 1.48 -1.59 -9.07
C ARG A 5 2.08 -2.18 -7.81
N TYR A 6 2.88 -3.23 -7.95
CA TYR A 6 3.66 -3.75 -6.84
C TYR A 6 4.75 -2.74 -6.49
N VAL A 7 4.92 -2.48 -5.20
CA VAL A 7 5.81 -1.44 -4.68
C VAL A 7 6.72 -2.01 -3.62
N GLU A 8 7.93 -1.47 -3.55
CA GLU A 8 8.81 -1.66 -2.42
C GLU A 8 8.31 -0.82 -1.24
N MET A 9 8.38 -1.40 -0.05
CA MET A 9 7.87 -0.83 1.19
C MET A 9 8.92 -0.93 2.27
N VAL A 10 9.05 0.13 3.08
CA VAL A 10 9.67 0.03 4.39
C VAL A 10 8.57 -0.36 5.36
N VAL A 11 8.72 -1.52 6.02
CA VAL A 11 7.76 -2.03 7.00
C VAL A 11 8.47 -2.43 8.27
N LYS A 12 7.77 -2.29 9.39
CA LYS A 12 8.22 -2.81 10.68
C LYS A 12 7.41 -4.05 11.04
N TYR A 13 8.12 -5.13 11.32
CA TYR A 13 7.56 -6.28 12.01
C TYR A 13 7.69 -6.06 13.51
N THR A 14 6.56 -6.00 14.21
CA THR A 14 6.55 -5.82 15.66
C THR A 14 6.73 -7.16 16.36
N ALA A 15 7.23 -7.13 17.61
CA ALA A 15 7.31 -8.34 18.45
C ALA A 15 5.94 -8.99 18.71
N ALA A 16 4.84 -8.23 18.56
CA ALA A 16 3.47 -8.73 18.65
C ALA A 16 2.98 -9.40 17.34
N GLY A 17 3.83 -9.53 16.32
CA GLY A 17 3.48 -10.15 15.04
C GLY A 17 2.68 -9.27 14.09
N LYS A 18 2.51 -7.97 14.38
CA LYS A 18 1.88 -7.01 13.46
C LYS A 18 2.89 -6.45 12.46
N ILE A 19 2.39 -6.13 11.27
CA ILE A 19 3.14 -5.44 10.21
C ILE A 19 2.68 -3.99 10.16
N GLU A 20 3.62 -3.06 10.31
CA GLU A 20 3.37 -1.62 10.31
C GLU A 20 4.06 -0.98 9.10
N PRO A 21 3.32 -0.50 8.09
CA PRO A 21 3.88 0.26 6.99
C PRO A 21 4.49 1.58 7.47
N LEU A 22 5.73 1.85 7.08
CA LEU A 22 6.46 3.06 7.46
C LEU A 22 6.69 3.99 6.27
N ALA A 23 6.97 3.45 5.09
CA ALA A 23 7.12 4.24 3.87
C ALA A 23 6.89 3.40 2.61
N VAL A 24 6.54 4.05 1.51
CA VAL A 24 6.36 3.45 0.17
C VAL A 24 7.31 4.07 -0.84
N HIS A 25 7.97 3.24 -1.65
CA HIS A 25 8.70 3.68 -2.83
C HIS A 25 7.76 3.69 -4.03
N TRP A 26 7.37 4.87 -4.49
CA TRP A 26 6.48 4.99 -5.65
C TRP A 26 7.23 4.85 -6.98
N GLY A 27 8.46 5.36 -7.03
CA GLY A 27 9.35 5.37 -8.19
C GLY A 27 10.80 5.66 -7.76
N PRO A 28 11.75 5.71 -8.70
CA PRO A 28 13.15 5.98 -8.40
C PRO A 28 13.33 7.26 -7.57
N GLY A 29 13.92 7.14 -6.38
CA GLY A 29 14.13 8.26 -5.46
C GLY A 29 12.86 8.83 -4.79
N GLN A 30 11.68 8.27 -5.07
CA GLN A 30 10.41 8.75 -4.54
C GLN A 30 9.95 7.91 -3.35
N LEU A 31 10.50 8.21 -2.18
CA LEU A 31 10.10 7.63 -0.90
C LEU A 31 9.06 8.53 -0.21
N PHE A 32 7.91 7.95 0.14
CA PHE A 32 6.85 8.66 0.85
C PHE A 32 6.60 8.00 2.21
N GLU A 33 6.75 8.75 3.29
CA GLU A 33 6.49 8.29 4.65
C GLU A 33 5.00 8.12 4.92
N ILE A 34 4.66 7.12 5.72
CA ILE A 34 3.30 6.90 6.22
C ILE A 34 3.13 7.72 7.51
N ASP A 35 2.37 8.81 7.43
CA ASP A 35 2.08 9.69 8.57
C ASP A 35 1.32 8.93 9.67
N ARG A 36 0.34 8.11 9.26
CA ARG A 36 -0.54 7.38 10.16
C ARG A 36 -1.24 6.21 9.47
N ILE A 37 -1.39 5.09 10.17
CA ILE A 37 -2.30 4.01 9.79
C ILE A 37 -3.68 4.31 10.41
N LEU A 38 -4.71 4.39 9.58
CA LEU A 38 -6.07 4.76 9.98
C LEU A 38 -6.98 3.54 10.15
N ASP A 39 -6.75 2.49 9.36
CA ASP A 39 -7.56 1.27 9.36
C ASP A 39 -6.80 0.10 8.72
N VAL A 40 -7.06 -1.13 9.18
CA VAL A 40 -6.45 -2.37 8.67
C VAL A 40 -7.49 -3.47 8.64
N ARG A 41 -7.80 -4.01 7.45
CA ARG A 41 -8.81 -5.08 7.30
C ARG A 41 -8.58 -5.95 6.05
N PRO A 42 -9.09 -7.19 6.02
CA PRO A 42 -9.25 -7.93 4.77
C PRO A 42 -10.16 -7.17 3.81
N ALA A 43 -9.75 -6.96 2.56
CA ALA A 43 -10.56 -6.31 1.55
C ALA A 43 -10.13 -6.68 0.11
N ALA A 44 -11.09 -6.63 -0.81
CA ALA A 44 -10.82 -6.65 -2.25
C ALA A 44 -10.36 -5.27 -2.74
N SER A 45 -9.48 -5.26 -3.74
CA SER A 45 -9.13 -4.08 -4.54
C SER A 45 -10.09 -4.00 -5.72
N LEU A 46 -11.09 -3.12 -5.63
CA LEU A 46 -12.19 -3.09 -6.59
C LEU A 46 -11.79 -2.51 -7.94
N LYS A 47 -10.78 -1.64 -8.01
CA LYS A 47 -10.38 -0.99 -9.28
C LYS A 47 -9.30 -1.76 -10.02
N ALA A 48 -8.29 -2.25 -9.30
CA ALA A 48 -7.16 -2.97 -9.90
C ALA A 48 -7.34 -4.50 -9.88
N GLY A 49 -8.41 -5.00 -9.25
CA GLY A 49 -8.55 -6.42 -8.91
C GLY A 49 -7.62 -6.83 -7.77
N GLY A 50 -7.79 -8.08 -7.29
CA GLY A 50 -7.02 -8.65 -6.17
C GLY A 50 -7.70 -8.54 -4.81
N ALA A 51 -7.12 -9.22 -3.82
CA ALA A 51 -7.60 -9.23 -2.45
C ALA A 51 -6.44 -9.46 -1.47
N GLY A 52 -6.55 -8.91 -0.27
CA GLY A 52 -5.52 -9.04 0.75
C GLY A 52 -5.87 -8.25 2.00
N ILE A 53 -4.86 -7.95 2.81
CA ILE A 53 -5.01 -7.01 3.93
C ILE A 53 -4.83 -5.60 3.38
N ARG A 54 -5.88 -4.80 3.42
CA ARG A 54 -5.85 -3.39 3.05
C ARG A 54 -5.52 -2.54 4.27
N TYR A 55 -4.52 -1.69 4.11
CA TYR A 55 -4.17 -0.61 5.01
C TYR A 55 -4.72 0.69 4.43
N THR A 56 -5.51 1.40 5.22
CA THR A 56 -5.84 2.80 4.96
C THR A 56 -4.82 3.64 5.69
N CYS A 57 -4.00 4.36 4.95
CA CYS A 57 -2.88 5.14 5.46
C CYS A 57 -3.06 6.61 5.11
N ARG A 58 -2.54 7.50 5.94
CA ARG A 58 -2.33 8.91 5.60
C ARG A 58 -0.89 9.09 5.11
N ILE A 59 -0.73 9.73 3.97
CA ILE A 59 0.56 10.05 3.34
C ILE A 59 0.49 11.49 2.87
N GLN A 60 1.36 12.36 3.39
CA GLN A 60 1.34 13.80 3.12
C GLN A 60 -0.05 14.42 3.35
N GLY A 61 -0.73 14.00 4.42
CA GLY A 61 -2.07 14.50 4.75
C GLY A 61 -3.24 13.86 3.98
N HIS A 62 -2.97 13.03 2.96
CA HIS A 62 -4.01 12.41 2.13
C HIS A 62 -4.20 10.93 2.47
N GLU A 63 -5.46 10.47 2.49
CA GLU A 63 -5.75 9.04 2.60
C GLU A 63 -5.38 8.27 1.33
N LYS A 64 -4.72 7.13 1.52
CA LYS A 64 -4.26 6.21 0.48
C LYS A 64 -4.52 4.78 0.94
N TYR A 65 -4.70 3.89 -0.03
CA TYR A 65 -4.87 2.46 0.21
C TYR A 65 -3.63 1.71 -0.25
N LEU A 66 -3.14 0.83 0.62
CA LEU A 66 -2.06 -0.11 0.36
C LEU A 66 -2.61 -1.51 0.61
N TRP A 67 -2.27 -2.49 -0.22
CA TRP A 67 -2.68 -3.87 -0.04
C TRP A 67 -1.46 -4.76 0.16
N LEU A 68 -1.50 -5.59 1.20
CA LEU A 68 -0.64 -6.75 1.36
C LEU A 68 -1.40 -7.98 0.84
N GLU A 69 -1.00 -8.45 -0.34
CA GLU A 69 -1.52 -9.67 -0.97
C GLU A 69 -0.45 -10.74 -0.88
N GLU A 70 -0.74 -11.79 -0.10
CA GLU A 70 0.23 -12.79 0.35
C GLU A 70 1.44 -12.10 1.01
N ASN A 71 2.57 -12.05 0.32
CA ASN A 71 3.81 -11.42 0.80
C ASN A 71 4.23 -10.20 -0.04
N ARG A 72 3.34 -9.67 -0.89
CA ARG A 72 3.64 -8.56 -1.80
C ARG A 72 2.74 -7.37 -1.53
N TRP A 73 3.34 -6.19 -1.57
CA TRP A 73 2.62 -4.93 -1.43
C TRP A 73 2.26 -4.35 -2.78
N PHE A 74 1.01 -3.92 -2.93
CA PHE A 74 0.58 -3.17 -4.11
C PHE A 74 -0.29 -1.96 -3.76
N VAL A 75 -0.32 -1.04 -4.72
CA VAL A 75 -1.21 0.12 -4.76
C VAL A 75 -2.01 0.09 -6.06
N GLU A 76 -3.19 0.70 -6.04
CA GLU A 76 -3.94 0.95 -7.28
C GLU A 76 -3.23 2.07 -8.06
N ALA A 77 -2.78 1.77 -9.28
CA ALA A 77 -2.22 2.76 -10.19
C ALA A 77 -3.12 2.90 -11.43
N LYS A 78 -3.06 4.07 -12.07
CA LYS A 78 -3.61 4.23 -13.43
C LYS A 78 -2.66 3.53 -14.39
N GLN A 79 -3.22 2.80 -15.34
CA GLN A 79 -2.44 2.26 -16.45
C GLN A 79 -2.04 3.43 -17.35
N ASP A 80 -0.73 3.67 -17.50
CA ASP A 80 -0.25 4.64 -18.48
C ASP A 80 -0.53 4.05 -19.86
N ILE A 81 -1.42 4.71 -20.61
CA ILE A 81 -1.59 4.44 -22.04
C ILE A 81 -0.49 5.24 -22.72
N LEU A 82 0.55 4.55 -23.19
CA LEU A 82 1.52 5.11 -24.13
C LEU A 82 0.84 5.43 -25.47
#